data_AF-A0A7C5US65-F1
#
_entry.id   AF-A0A7C5US65-F1
#
_cell.length_a   1.000
_cell.length_b   1.000
_cell.length_c   1.000
_cell.angle_alpha   90.00
_cell.angle_beta   90.00
_cell.angle_gamma   90.00
#
_symmetry.space_group_name_H-M   'P 1'
#
loop_
_entity.id
_entity.type
_entity.pdbx_description
1 polymer ?
#
loop_
_entity_poly.entity_id
_entity_poly.type
_entity_poly.pdbx_seq_one_letter_code
_entity_poly.pdbx_strand_id
1 'polypeptide(L)'
;MALYFNKVERPFILPKPDVLVGSAGDCTSFHASIERYDTDVVIDVKNHKVIGRDLVIDIDTEDTKIPGYKVASVLLYDLLSTLSEIGINNFYVKYSGNRGFHIVFPYEYLPKEVFNVNVQENWQYLYRAFIQLIEDVLRESYVKLFPNLAREIPFEKVIKVDKQVVSPRHMIRVPYSLNEKTGFVSVILPIEALKDFNPYNYATHYKAKVWIPELQKSREFTVLFELAIVNQLFIEREDKIELLSLLSNTSRRRSIKIENEEELCPPCIKNLLKGVESGMRNNAM
;
A
#
# COMPACT_ATOMS: atom_id res chain seq x y z
N MET A 1 -8.31 12.62 -9.00
CA MET A 1 -8.78 11.57 -8.04
C MET A 1 -10.24 11.27 -8.37
N ALA A 2 -10.65 10.00 -8.47
CA ALA A 2 -12.08 9.69 -8.62
C ALA A 2 -12.78 9.82 -7.27
N LEU A 3 -13.90 10.51 -7.22
CA LEU A 3 -14.69 10.81 -6.02
C LEU A 3 -16.10 10.24 -6.16
N TYR A 4 -16.63 9.75 -5.05
CA TYR A 4 -17.98 9.25 -4.89
C TYR A 4 -18.66 10.03 -3.77
N PHE A 5 -19.91 10.39 -4.01
CA PHE A 5 -20.75 11.15 -3.11
C PHE A 5 -21.88 10.25 -2.63
N ASN A 6 -22.24 10.31 -1.35
CA ASN A 6 -23.25 9.39 -0.81
C ASN A 6 -24.67 9.55 -1.41
N LYS A 7 -24.95 10.65 -2.13
CA LYS A 7 -26.22 10.88 -2.83
C LYS A 7 -26.13 10.80 -4.36
N VAL A 8 -24.98 10.38 -4.91
CA VAL A 8 -24.81 10.24 -6.36
C VAL A 8 -24.36 8.82 -6.70
N GLU A 9 -25.12 8.12 -7.54
CA GLU A 9 -24.94 6.68 -7.82
C GLU A 9 -23.67 6.33 -8.62
N ARG A 10 -22.90 7.32 -9.10
CA ARG A 10 -21.71 7.07 -9.94
C ARG A 10 -20.49 7.83 -9.43
N PRO A 11 -19.29 7.23 -9.44
CA PRO A 11 -18.06 7.95 -9.16
C PRO A 11 -17.74 8.92 -10.31
N PHE A 12 -17.27 10.12 -9.98
CA PHE A 12 -16.83 11.14 -10.93
C PHE A 12 -15.37 11.47 -10.67
N ILE A 13 -14.60 11.72 -11.71
CA ILE A 13 -13.25 12.27 -11.54
C ILE A 13 -13.39 13.78 -11.39
N LEU A 14 -12.84 14.37 -10.31
CA LEU A 14 -12.75 15.82 -10.22
C LEU A 14 -11.37 16.30 -10.66
N PRO A 15 -11.30 17.25 -11.62
CA PRO A 15 -10.03 17.78 -12.10
C PRO A 15 -9.43 18.79 -11.12
N LYS A 16 -10.25 19.45 -10.30
CA LYS A 16 -9.79 20.44 -9.31
C LYS A 16 -10.63 20.42 -8.01
N PRO A 17 -10.05 20.75 -6.85
CA PRO A 17 -10.73 20.72 -5.55
C PRO A 17 -11.88 21.73 -5.40
N ASP A 18 -11.84 22.84 -6.12
CA ASP A 18 -12.85 23.91 -6.11
C ASP A 18 -14.19 23.47 -6.76
N VAL A 19 -14.13 22.58 -7.74
CA VAL A 19 -15.33 21.95 -8.36
C VAL A 19 -16.15 21.17 -7.32
N LEU A 20 -15.49 20.63 -6.29
CA LEU A 20 -16.09 19.83 -5.23
C LEU A 20 -17.13 20.64 -4.43
N VAL A 21 -16.89 21.94 -4.20
CA VAL A 21 -17.79 22.82 -3.45
C VAL A 21 -19.09 23.10 -4.21
N GLY A 22 -19.01 23.22 -5.54
CA GLY A 22 -20.19 23.48 -6.38
C GLY A 22 -21.02 22.24 -6.69
N SER A 23 -20.40 21.06 -6.75
CA SER A 23 -21.07 19.80 -7.14
C SER A 23 -21.57 18.95 -5.96
N ALA A 24 -21.16 19.26 -4.73
CA ALA A 24 -21.51 18.46 -3.56
C ALA A 24 -22.98 18.54 -3.14
N GLY A 25 -23.66 19.67 -3.36
CA GLY A 25 -25.03 19.89 -2.88
C GLY A 25 -25.17 19.54 -1.39
N ASP A 26 -26.17 18.72 -1.04
CA ASP A 26 -26.43 18.23 0.33
C ASP A 26 -25.64 16.97 0.71
N CYS A 27 -24.52 16.68 0.04
CA CYS A 27 -23.66 15.55 0.39
C CYS A 27 -22.81 15.89 1.60
N THR A 28 -22.81 15.00 2.59
CA THR A 28 -22.03 15.12 3.82
C THR A 28 -20.84 14.16 3.85
N SER A 29 -20.93 13.07 3.09
CA SER A 29 -19.98 11.97 3.04
C SER A 29 -19.38 11.81 1.63
N PHE A 30 -18.06 11.83 1.56
CA PHE A 30 -17.26 11.82 0.34
C PHE A 30 -16.23 10.68 0.42
N HIS A 31 -16.10 9.95 -0.67
CA HIS A 31 -15.15 8.86 -0.80
C HIS A 31 -14.33 9.04 -2.07
N ALA A 32 -13.11 8.54 -2.10
CA ALA A 32 -12.25 8.58 -3.26
C ALA A 32 -11.64 7.22 -3.56
N SER A 33 -11.37 7.00 -4.85
CA SER A 33 -10.65 5.83 -5.30
C SER A 33 -9.20 5.88 -4.84
N ILE A 34 -8.65 4.72 -4.50
CA ILE A 34 -7.20 4.57 -4.32
C ILE A 34 -6.44 4.68 -5.66
N GLU A 35 -7.15 4.57 -6.77
CA GLU A 35 -6.59 4.74 -8.12
C GLU A 35 -6.52 6.21 -8.52
N ARG A 36 -5.40 6.57 -9.15
CA ARG A 36 -5.11 7.89 -9.68
C ARG A 36 -5.29 7.85 -11.19
N TYR A 37 -5.95 8.87 -11.75
CA TYR A 37 -6.31 8.92 -13.16
C TYR A 37 -5.65 10.14 -13.81
N ASP A 38 -5.21 9.97 -15.06
CA ASP A 38 -4.71 11.04 -15.92
C ASP A 38 -5.90 11.76 -16.59
N THR A 39 -6.38 12.86 -16.02
CA THR A 39 -7.42 13.66 -16.69
C THR A 39 -7.55 15.07 -16.11
N ASP A 40 -7.74 16.03 -17.01
CA ASP A 40 -8.11 17.42 -16.72
C ASP A 40 -9.64 17.64 -16.79
N VAL A 41 -10.44 16.58 -16.98
CA VAL A 41 -11.89 16.67 -17.26
C VAL A 41 -12.70 15.74 -16.36
N VAL A 42 -13.89 16.20 -15.94
CA VAL A 42 -14.89 15.42 -15.19
C VAL A 42 -15.58 14.42 -16.12
N ILE A 43 -15.26 13.12 -16.04
CA ILE A 43 -15.83 12.08 -16.91
C ILE A 43 -16.04 10.76 -16.12
N ASP A 44 -16.96 9.91 -16.61
CA ASP A 44 -17.19 8.52 -16.16
C ASP A 44 -15.87 7.70 -16.13
N VAL A 45 -15.63 7.03 -15.00
CA VAL A 45 -14.40 6.27 -14.67
C VAL A 45 -14.10 5.14 -15.66
N LYS A 46 -15.10 4.65 -16.42
CA LYS A 46 -14.98 3.43 -17.24
C LYS A 46 -13.87 3.45 -18.32
N ASN A 47 -13.50 4.61 -18.85
CA ASN A 47 -12.62 4.72 -20.02
C ASN A 47 -11.27 5.42 -19.76
N HIS A 48 -10.85 5.55 -18.50
CA HIS A 48 -9.68 6.38 -18.15
C HIS A 48 -8.44 5.55 -17.79
N LYS A 49 -7.28 6.09 -18.15
CA LYS A 49 -5.98 5.52 -17.82
C LYS A 49 -5.66 5.76 -16.35
N VAL A 50 -5.44 4.67 -15.62
CA VAL A 50 -4.89 4.69 -14.27
C VAL A 50 -3.38 4.95 -14.36
N ILE A 51 -2.88 5.96 -13.65
CA ILE A 51 -1.45 6.34 -13.60
C ILE A 51 -0.71 5.81 -12.38
N GLY A 52 -1.46 5.38 -11.37
CA GLY A 52 -0.90 4.90 -10.12
C GLY A 52 -1.99 4.55 -9.12
N ARG A 53 -1.61 3.84 -8.06
CA ARG A 53 -2.51 3.40 -6.99
C ARG A 53 -1.85 3.62 -5.66
N ASP A 54 -2.48 4.41 -4.81
CA ASP A 54 -1.99 4.63 -3.46
C ASP A 54 -2.13 3.30 -2.67
N LEU A 55 -1.12 2.97 -1.88
CA LEU A 55 -1.19 1.82 -0.97
C LEU A 55 -1.94 2.28 0.28
N VAL A 56 -3.09 1.67 0.52
CA VAL A 56 -3.92 1.96 1.70
C VAL A 56 -4.00 0.72 2.57
N ILE A 57 -3.82 0.91 3.87
CA ILE A 57 -4.05 -0.10 4.89
C ILE A 57 -5.26 0.35 5.69
N ASP A 58 -6.38 -0.36 5.52
CA ASP A 58 -7.63 -0.07 6.24
C ASP A 58 -7.71 -0.94 7.50
N ILE A 59 -7.77 -0.29 8.65
CA ILE A 59 -7.69 -0.91 9.98
C ILE A 59 -8.99 -0.60 10.70
N ASP A 60 -9.88 -1.57 10.75
CA ASP A 60 -11.10 -1.50 11.55
C ASP A 60 -10.84 -2.01 12.96
N THR A 61 -11.59 -1.44 13.92
CA THR A 61 -11.51 -1.86 15.32
C THR A 61 -12.86 -2.25 15.87
N GLU A 62 -12.84 -3.17 16.83
CA GLU A 62 -14.00 -3.57 17.60
C GLU A 62 -13.78 -3.25 19.07
N ASP A 63 -14.83 -2.76 19.72
CA ASP A 63 -14.80 -2.49 21.15
C ASP A 63 -14.82 -3.80 21.93
N THR A 64 -13.99 -3.86 22.97
CA THR A 64 -13.88 -5.02 23.86
C THR A 64 -13.99 -4.58 25.31
N LYS A 65 -13.10 -5.04 26.20
CA LYS A 65 -12.97 -4.47 27.56
C LYS A 65 -12.45 -3.04 27.53
N ILE A 66 -11.74 -2.68 26.46
CA ILE A 66 -11.31 -1.32 26.18
C ILE A 66 -11.77 -0.92 24.76
N PRO A 67 -12.02 0.37 24.52
CA PRO A 67 -12.39 0.84 23.19
C PRO A 67 -11.34 0.45 22.13
N GLY A 68 -11.79 -0.08 21.00
CA GLY A 68 -10.90 -0.61 19.96
C GLY A 68 -9.97 0.47 19.39
N TYR A 69 -10.47 1.70 19.24
CA TYR A 69 -9.69 2.82 18.75
C TYR A 69 -8.49 3.16 19.65
N LYS A 70 -8.59 2.92 20.96
CA LYS A 70 -7.46 3.16 21.89
C LYS A 70 -6.34 2.16 21.65
N VAL A 71 -6.70 0.89 21.47
CA VAL A 71 -5.73 -0.16 21.13
C VAL A 71 -5.06 0.18 19.81
N ALA A 72 -5.85 0.44 18.76
CA ALA A 72 -5.30 0.78 17.45
C ALA A 72 -4.40 2.03 17.51
N SER A 73 -4.79 3.09 18.23
CA SER A 73 -3.97 4.30 18.32
C SER A 73 -2.57 4.04 18.90
N VAL A 74 -2.46 3.20 19.93
CA VAL A 74 -1.17 2.81 20.51
C VAL A 74 -0.34 1.95 19.56
N LEU A 75 -0.96 0.95 18.91
CA LEU A 75 -0.27 0.09 17.94
C LEU A 75 0.21 0.88 16.72
N LEU A 76 -0.60 1.81 16.24
CA LEU A 76 -0.25 2.70 15.14
C LEU A 76 0.86 3.66 15.53
N TYR A 77 0.84 4.19 16.75
CA TYR A 77 1.94 5.02 17.23
C TYR A 77 3.27 4.25 17.20
N ASP A 78 3.29 3.02 17.73
CA ASP A 78 4.48 2.16 17.75
C ASP A 78 4.98 1.84 16.32
N LEU A 79 4.07 1.40 15.44
CA LEU A 79 4.38 1.09 14.04
C LEU A 79 4.92 2.32 13.29
N LEU A 80 4.19 3.43 13.32
CA LEU A 80 4.51 4.60 12.51
C LEU A 80 5.77 5.31 13.02
N SER A 81 6.01 5.31 14.34
CA SER A 81 7.28 5.80 14.90
C SER A 81 8.45 4.94 14.44
N THR A 82 8.29 3.61 14.44
CA THR A 82 9.31 2.68 13.95
C THR A 82 9.61 2.91 12.46
N LEU A 83 8.57 3.08 11.62
CA LEU A 83 8.74 3.40 10.20
C LEU A 83 9.51 4.72 10.02
N SER A 84 9.18 5.75 10.81
CA SER A 84 9.88 7.04 10.77
C SER A 84 11.34 6.93 11.20
N GLU A 85 11.66 6.14 12.23
CA GLU A 85 13.02 5.89 12.71
C GLU A 85 13.90 5.21 11.65
N ILE A 86 13.32 4.33 10.84
CA ILE A 86 14.02 3.69 9.70
C ILE A 86 13.95 4.53 8.42
N GLY A 87 13.57 5.81 8.49
CA GLY A 87 13.61 6.73 7.35
C GLY A 87 12.41 6.66 6.40
N ILE A 88 11.35 5.92 6.73
CA ILE A 88 10.08 5.90 5.99
C ILE A 88 9.15 6.93 6.62
N ASN A 89 9.12 8.15 6.08
CA ASN A 89 8.35 9.27 6.64
C ASN A 89 7.15 9.71 5.77
N ASN A 90 7.06 9.19 4.55
CA ASN A 90 6.10 9.64 3.55
C ASN A 90 4.82 8.81 3.58
N PHE A 91 4.06 8.95 4.67
CA PHE A 91 2.75 8.34 4.85
C PHE A 91 1.78 9.30 5.53
N TYR A 92 0.49 8.96 5.44
CA TYR A 92 -0.57 9.61 6.21
C TYR A 92 -1.22 8.57 7.10
N VAL A 93 -1.57 8.97 8.32
CA VAL A 93 -2.53 8.25 9.13
C VAL A 93 -3.76 9.12 9.30
N LYS A 94 -4.93 8.54 9.08
CA LYS A 94 -6.21 9.22 9.33
C LYS A 94 -7.14 8.35 10.13
N TYR A 95 -7.89 8.98 11.02
CA TYR A 95 -9.08 8.37 11.59
C TYR A 95 -10.20 8.37 10.53
N SER A 96 -10.89 7.24 10.35
CA SER A 96 -11.91 7.07 9.29
C SER A 96 -13.23 7.77 9.59
N GLY A 97 -13.39 8.32 10.80
CA GLY A 97 -14.64 8.90 11.29
C GLY A 97 -15.56 7.88 11.97
N ASN A 98 -15.24 6.58 11.97
CA ASN A 98 -16.05 5.56 12.67
C ASN A 98 -15.26 4.82 13.75
N ARG A 99 -14.75 3.62 13.47
CA ARG A 99 -14.00 2.83 14.45
C ARG A 99 -12.56 2.57 14.02
N GLY A 100 -12.19 2.98 12.82
CA GLY A 100 -10.96 2.56 12.17
C GLY A 100 -10.02 3.70 11.82
N PHE A 101 -8.86 3.30 11.31
CA PHE A 101 -7.81 4.17 10.83
C PHE A 101 -7.37 3.70 9.46
N HIS A 102 -6.97 4.63 8.60
CA HIS A 102 -6.30 4.28 7.35
C HIS A 102 -4.87 4.78 7.42
N ILE A 103 -3.92 3.94 7.04
CA ILE A 103 -2.56 4.36 6.70
C ILE A 103 -2.51 4.45 5.17
N VAL A 104 -2.01 5.57 4.64
CA VAL A 104 -1.93 5.82 3.21
C VAL A 104 -0.49 6.12 2.81
N PHE A 105 0.05 5.34 1.90
CA PHE A 105 1.32 5.59 1.24
C PHE A 105 1.04 5.99 -0.21
N PRO A 106 1.31 7.24 -0.61
CA PRO A 106 1.04 7.68 -1.97
C PRO A 106 1.93 6.95 -2.97
N TYR A 107 1.37 6.65 -4.14
CA TYR A 107 2.06 5.83 -5.14
C TYR A 107 3.37 6.46 -5.65
N GLU A 108 3.51 7.78 -5.55
CA GLU A 108 4.72 8.52 -5.93
C GLU A 108 5.94 8.12 -5.08
N TYR A 109 5.71 7.62 -3.86
CA TYR A 109 6.74 7.18 -2.90
C TYR A 109 7.02 5.69 -2.96
N LEU A 110 6.16 4.92 -3.62
CA LEU A 110 6.31 3.47 -3.70
C LEU A 110 7.48 3.10 -4.64
N PRO A 111 8.15 1.97 -4.38
CA PRO A 111 9.14 1.45 -5.31
C PRO A 111 8.52 1.28 -6.71
N LYS A 112 9.27 1.60 -7.76
CA LYS A 112 8.86 1.30 -9.14
C LYS A 112 8.85 -0.20 -9.38
N GLU A 113 9.85 -0.88 -8.85
CA GLU A 113 10.06 -2.31 -8.99
C GLU A 113 10.61 -2.89 -7.69
N VAL A 114 10.31 -4.17 -7.46
CA VAL A 114 10.83 -4.98 -6.36
C VAL A 114 11.17 -6.35 -6.95
N PHE A 115 12.40 -6.84 -6.76
CA PHE A 115 12.89 -8.04 -7.44
C PHE A 115 12.67 -8.04 -8.98
N ASN A 116 12.83 -6.87 -9.63
CA ASN A 116 12.52 -6.64 -11.05
C ASN A 116 11.04 -6.83 -11.45
N VAL A 117 10.13 -6.93 -10.49
CA VAL A 117 8.68 -6.94 -10.72
C VAL A 117 8.14 -5.53 -10.56
N ASN A 118 7.45 -5.01 -11.58
CA ASN A 118 6.83 -3.69 -11.53
C ASN A 118 5.72 -3.67 -10.46
N VAL A 119 5.80 -2.71 -9.54
CA VAL A 119 4.89 -2.64 -8.38
C VAL A 119 3.48 -2.25 -8.79
N GLN A 120 3.33 -1.25 -9.66
CA GLN A 120 2.01 -0.73 -10.04
C GLN A 120 1.24 -1.68 -10.97
N GLU A 121 1.96 -2.48 -11.77
CA GLU A 121 1.37 -3.53 -12.61
C GLU A 121 0.89 -4.73 -11.77
N ASN A 122 1.62 -5.07 -10.71
CA ASN A 122 1.36 -6.24 -9.84
C ASN A 122 0.84 -5.85 -8.45
N TRP A 123 0.25 -4.66 -8.36
CA TRP A 123 -0.06 -3.97 -7.11
C TRP A 123 -0.94 -4.79 -6.16
N GLN A 124 -1.89 -5.58 -6.67
CA GLN A 124 -2.81 -6.33 -5.81
C GLN A 124 -2.07 -7.33 -4.93
N TYR A 125 -1.19 -8.14 -5.52
CA TYR A 125 -0.43 -9.15 -4.80
C TYR A 125 0.64 -8.53 -3.91
N LEU A 126 1.34 -7.51 -4.43
CA LEU A 126 2.41 -6.84 -3.69
C LEU A 126 1.88 -6.01 -2.51
N TYR A 127 0.73 -5.35 -2.68
CA TYR A 127 0.09 -4.60 -1.60
C TYR A 127 -0.54 -5.54 -0.58
N ARG A 128 -1.13 -6.68 -0.99
CA ARG A 128 -1.58 -7.73 -0.04
C ARG A 128 -0.42 -8.28 0.78
N ALA A 129 0.73 -8.54 0.14
CA ALA A 129 1.95 -8.94 0.84
C ALA A 129 2.36 -7.90 1.88
N PHE A 130 2.38 -6.63 1.49
CA PHE A 130 2.72 -5.51 2.38
C PHE A 130 1.73 -5.35 3.54
N ILE A 131 0.43 -5.32 3.25
CA ILE A 131 -0.64 -5.23 4.26
C ILE A 131 -0.52 -6.39 5.26
N GLN A 132 -0.20 -7.59 4.78
CA GLN A 132 0.00 -8.73 5.66
C GLN A 132 1.19 -8.56 6.59
N LEU A 133 2.33 -8.08 6.09
CA LEU A 133 3.50 -7.80 6.93
C LEU A 133 3.13 -6.81 8.04
N ILE A 134 2.41 -5.74 7.69
CA ILE A 134 1.95 -4.75 8.67
C ILE A 134 0.98 -5.35 9.68
N GLU A 135 0.04 -6.20 9.24
CA GLU A 135 -0.86 -6.93 10.14
C GLU A 135 -0.08 -7.83 11.12
N ASP A 136 0.95 -8.55 10.65
CA ASP A 136 1.80 -9.39 11.50
C ASP A 136 2.56 -8.54 12.54
N VAL A 137 3.13 -7.41 12.13
CA VAL A 137 3.81 -6.46 13.05
C VAL A 137 2.84 -5.89 14.10
N LEU A 138 1.63 -5.49 13.69
CA LEU A 138 0.61 -4.98 14.61
C LEU A 138 0.19 -6.05 15.62
N ARG A 139 0.08 -7.31 15.19
CA ARG A 139 -0.24 -8.45 16.05
C ARG A 139 0.85 -8.74 17.07
N GLU A 140 2.11 -8.72 16.66
CA GLU A 140 3.24 -8.87 17.60
C GLU A 140 3.27 -7.72 18.62
N SER A 141 3.07 -6.49 18.14
CA SER A 141 2.99 -5.29 18.98
C SER A 141 1.82 -5.36 19.95
N TYR A 142 0.68 -5.93 19.54
CA TYR A 142 -0.47 -6.15 20.41
C TYR A 142 -0.15 -7.09 21.58
N VAL A 143 0.51 -8.22 21.32
CA VAL A 143 0.92 -9.15 22.39
C VAL A 143 1.92 -8.48 23.34
N LYS A 144 2.85 -7.67 22.81
CA LYS A 144 3.88 -6.97 23.58
C LYS A 144 3.32 -5.84 24.44
N LEU A 145 2.49 -4.97 23.87
CA LEU A 145 2.01 -3.73 24.49
C LEU A 145 0.74 -3.94 25.33
N PHE A 146 -0.07 -4.95 24.99
CA PHE A 146 -1.31 -5.28 25.71
C PHE A 146 -1.32 -6.74 26.20
N PRO A 147 -0.30 -7.21 26.94
CA PRO A 147 -0.13 -8.63 27.26
C PRO A 147 -1.29 -9.21 28.09
N ASN A 148 -1.91 -8.40 28.95
CA ASN A 148 -3.07 -8.84 29.73
C ASN A 148 -4.31 -9.02 28.85
N LEU A 149 -4.55 -8.09 27.93
CA LEU A 149 -5.68 -8.18 27.00
C LEU A 149 -5.47 -9.31 25.99
N ALA A 150 -4.26 -9.45 25.45
CA ALA A 150 -3.91 -10.47 24.47
C ALA A 150 -4.06 -11.91 24.98
N ARG A 151 -3.93 -12.13 26.30
CA ARG A 151 -4.19 -13.44 26.93
C ARG A 151 -5.67 -13.83 26.89
N GLU A 152 -6.56 -12.85 26.83
CA GLU A 152 -8.01 -13.07 26.94
C GLU A 152 -8.74 -12.86 25.62
N ILE A 153 -8.24 -11.93 24.81
CA ILE A 153 -8.88 -11.46 23.59
C ILE A 153 -7.86 -11.53 22.45
N PRO A 154 -8.07 -12.42 21.46
CA PRO A 154 -7.23 -12.51 20.28
C PRO A 154 -7.20 -11.19 19.50
N PHE A 155 -6.08 -10.92 18.83
CA PHE A 155 -5.87 -9.72 18.03
C PHE A 155 -7.02 -9.46 17.03
N GLU A 156 -7.50 -10.49 16.34
CA GLU A 156 -8.57 -10.42 15.33
C GLU A 156 -9.94 -10.01 15.89
N LYS A 157 -10.12 -10.14 17.20
CA LYS A 157 -11.33 -9.68 17.89
C LYS A 157 -11.27 -8.20 18.24
N VAL A 158 -10.10 -7.58 18.12
CA VAL A 158 -9.88 -6.15 18.41
C VAL A 158 -9.59 -5.37 17.14
N ILE A 159 -8.74 -5.91 16.27
CA ILE A 159 -8.23 -5.28 15.05
C ILE A 159 -8.55 -6.17 13.85
N LYS A 160 -9.11 -5.57 12.80
CA LYS A 160 -9.32 -6.20 11.50
C LYS A 160 -8.61 -5.37 10.45
N VAL A 161 -7.69 -5.97 9.71
CA VAL A 161 -7.00 -5.30 8.60
C VAL A 161 -7.63 -5.75 7.29
N ASP A 162 -8.30 -4.84 6.57
CA ASP A 162 -9.00 -5.17 5.33
C ASP A 162 -8.04 -5.25 4.14
N LYS A 163 -7.85 -6.47 3.63
CA LYS A 163 -7.04 -6.74 2.42
C LYS A 163 -7.83 -6.52 1.14
N GLN A 164 -9.15 -6.39 1.19
CA GLN A 164 -9.97 -6.10 0.01
C GLN A 164 -9.88 -4.64 -0.43
N VAL A 165 -9.24 -3.78 0.37
CA VAL A 165 -8.89 -2.40 -0.01
C VAL A 165 -8.09 -2.35 -1.31
N VAL A 166 -7.36 -3.43 -1.65
CA VAL A 166 -6.61 -3.55 -2.91
C VAL A 166 -7.45 -4.04 -4.10
N SER A 167 -8.78 -3.96 -4.00
CA SER A 167 -9.66 -4.30 -5.13
C SER A 167 -9.74 -3.14 -6.12
N PRO A 168 -9.90 -3.41 -7.43
CA PRO A 168 -10.02 -2.34 -8.41
C PRO A 168 -11.21 -1.44 -8.08
N ARG A 169 -11.04 -0.12 -8.23
CA ARG A 169 -12.07 0.89 -7.94
C ARG A 169 -12.55 0.90 -6.48
N HIS A 170 -11.76 0.37 -5.55
CA HIS A 170 -12.07 0.47 -4.13
C HIS A 170 -12.08 1.94 -3.69
N MET A 171 -13.11 2.33 -2.92
CA MET A 171 -13.35 3.69 -2.50
C MET A 171 -13.17 3.83 -1.00
N ILE A 172 -12.34 4.78 -0.57
CA ILE A 172 -12.12 5.10 0.84
C ILE A 172 -12.68 6.49 1.17
N ARG A 173 -13.17 6.69 2.40
CA ARG A 173 -13.62 8.02 2.84
C ARG A 173 -12.46 9.02 2.74
N VAL A 174 -12.66 10.16 2.11
CA VAL A 174 -11.61 11.18 2.00
C VAL A 174 -11.38 11.87 3.34
N PRO A 175 -10.16 12.39 3.59
CA PRO A 175 -9.92 13.33 4.67
C PRO A 175 -10.96 14.46 4.69
N TYR A 176 -11.36 14.85 5.90
CA TYR A 176 -12.30 15.91 6.22
C TYR A 176 -13.75 15.68 5.78
N SER A 177 -14.07 14.50 5.27
CA SER A 177 -15.45 14.08 5.06
C SER A 177 -16.11 13.70 6.39
N LEU A 178 -17.38 14.08 6.56
CA LEU A 178 -18.20 13.62 7.67
C LEU A 178 -18.50 12.13 7.54
N ASN A 179 -18.53 11.43 8.67
CA ASN A 179 -19.13 10.12 8.79
C ASN A 179 -20.56 10.27 9.32
N GLU A 180 -21.54 9.91 8.49
CA GLU A 180 -22.96 10.11 8.81
C GLU A 180 -23.47 9.28 9.98
N LYS A 181 -22.83 8.14 10.28
CA LYS A 181 -23.26 7.24 11.35
C LYS A 181 -22.89 7.77 12.73
N THR A 182 -21.73 8.42 12.83
CA THR A 182 -21.15 8.86 14.10
C THR A 182 -21.19 10.38 14.28
N GLY A 183 -21.36 11.13 13.19
CA GLY A 183 -21.20 12.59 13.18
C GLY A 183 -19.74 13.05 13.29
N PHE A 184 -18.76 12.14 13.31
CA PHE A 184 -17.35 12.50 13.35
C PHE A 184 -16.79 12.75 11.95
N VAL A 185 -15.80 13.65 11.89
CA VAL A 185 -15.06 13.94 10.67
C VAL A 185 -13.90 12.95 10.52
N SER A 186 -13.63 12.48 9.30
CA SER A 186 -12.38 11.76 9.01
C SER A 186 -11.22 12.74 9.10
N VAL A 187 -10.27 12.54 10.00
CA VAL A 187 -9.22 13.51 10.28
C VAL A 187 -7.84 12.90 10.06
N ILE A 188 -6.98 13.62 9.34
CA ILE A 188 -5.55 13.29 9.26
C ILE A 188 -4.94 13.62 10.62
N LEU A 189 -4.17 12.68 11.15
CA LEU A 189 -3.55 12.79 12.46
C LEU A 189 -2.03 12.90 12.29
N PRO A 190 -1.35 13.82 12.99
CA PRO A 190 0.08 13.67 13.20
C PRO A 190 0.33 12.43 14.08
N ILE A 191 1.49 11.78 13.92
CA ILE A 191 1.85 10.57 14.69
C ILE A 191 1.68 10.82 16.20
N GLU A 192 2.10 11.99 16.68
CA GLU A 192 2.00 12.34 18.10
C GLU A 192 0.58 12.41 18.66
N ALA A 193 -0.42 12.73 17.83
CA ALA A 193 -1.81 12.73 18.25
C ALA A 193 -2.35 11.32 18.52
N LEU A 194 -1.65 10.26 18.08
CA LEU A 194 -2.04 8.88 18.37
C LEU A 194 -1.80 8.50 19.85
N LYS A 195 -0.89 9.18 20.55
CA LYS A 195 -0.59 8.90 21.98
C LYS A 195 -1.79 9.09 22.89
N ASP A 196 -2.61 10.10 22.60
CA ASP A 196 -3.77 10.50 23.40
C ASP A 196 -5.05 10.59 22.58
N PHE A 197 -5.09 9.90 21.43
CA PHE A 197 -6.18 10.00 20.48
C PHE A 197 -7.53 9.68 21.13
N ASN A 198 -8.46 10.62 20.98
CA ASN A 198 -9.86 10.48 21.35
C ASN A 198 -10.73 11.13 20.26
N PRO A 199 -11.63 10.37 19.59
CA PRO A 199 -12.43 10.92 18.50
C PRO A 199 -13.30 12.11 18.92
N TYR A 200 -13.74 12.19 20.19
CA TYR A 200 -14.52 13.32 20.69
C TYR A 200 -13.72 14.64 20.70
N ASN A 201 -12.40 14.56 20.87
CA ASN A 201 -11.53 15.73 20.90
C ASN A 201 -10.96 16.06 19.50
N TYR A 202 -10.64 15.03 18.73
CA TYR A 202 -9.93 15.17 17.45
C TYR A 202 -10.85 15.23 16.23
N ALA A 203 -12.06 14.68 16.30
CA ALA A 203 -12.94 14.47 15.15
C ALA A 203 -14.28 15.23 15.22
N THR A 204 -14.50 16.06 16.25
CA THR A 204 -15.70 16.91 16.38
C THR A 204 -15.46 18.34 15.90
N HIS A 205 -14.25 18.86 16.10
CA HIS A 205 -13.84 20.20 15.69
C HIS A 205 -12.45 20.13 15.08
N TYR A 206 -12.36 20.17 13.76
CA TYR A 206 -11.07 20.08 13.07
C TYR A 206 -10.87 21.20 12.07
N LYS A 207 -9.74 21.89 12.19
CA LYS A 207 -9.29 22.86 11.19
C LYS A 207 -8.46 22.11 10.16
N ALA A 208 -8.99 21.96 8.96
CA ALA A 208 -8.30 21.31 7.86
C ALA A 208 -6.89 21.89 7.68
N LYS A 209 -5.88 21.02 7.68
CA LYS A 209 -4.52 21.36 7.33
C LYS A 209 -4.20 20.73 5.99
N VAL A 210 -3.69 21.54 5.08
CA VAL A 210 -3.08 21.06 3.85
C VAL A 210 -1.64 20.71 4.20
N TRP A 211 -1.27 19.45 4.04
CA TRP A 211 0.11 19.01 4.12
C TRP A 211 0.45 18.30 2.83
N ILE A 212 1.49 18.80 2.16
CA ILE A 212 2.04 18.22 0.93
C ILE A 212 3.45 17.79 1.30
N PRO A 213 3.72 16.47 1.46
CA PRO A 213 5.05 15.98 1.74
C PRO A 213 6.01 16.31 0.61
N GLU A 214 7.28 16.45 0.97
CA GLU A 214 8.36 16.50 -0.02
C GLU A 214 8.58 15.12 -0.63
N LEU A 215 8.70 15.07 -1.96
CA LEU A 215 8.95 13.85 -2.72
C LEU A 215 10.35 13.31 -2.41
N GLN A 216 10.46 12.35 -1.48
CA GLN A 216 11.70 11.61 -1.23
C GLN A 216 11.45 10.11 -1.34
N LYS A 217 12.11 9.48 -2.30
CA LYS A 217 12.15 8.01 -2.40
C LYS A 217 13.15 7.48 -1.39
N SER A 218 12.74 6.52 -0.58
CA SER A 218 13.60 5.85 0.39
C SER A 218 13.90 4.42 -0.06
N ARG A 219 15.17 4.01 0.03
CA ARG A 219 15.60 2.63 -0.24
C ARG A 219 14.97 1.67 0.76
N GLU A 220 14.77 2.17 1.97
CA GLU A 220 14.20 1.50 3.12
C GLU A 220 12.77 1.02 2.82
N PHE A 221 12.00 1.80 2.04
CA PHE A 221 10.67 1.37 1.62
C PHE A 221 10.71 0.22 0.60
N THR A 222 11.68 0.22 -0.32
CA THR A 222 11.92 -0.93 -1.20
C THR A 222 12.27 -2.17 -0.40
N VAL A 223 13.17 -2.06 0.59
CA VAL A 223 13.55 -3.18 1.46
C VAL A 223 12.33 -3.72 2.23
N LEU A 224 11.46 -2.84 2.71
CA LEU A 224 10.24 -3.25 3.42
C LEU A 224 9.28 -4.03 2.50
N PHE A 225 9.15 -3.64 1.24
CA PHE A 225 8.43 -4.43 0.23
C PHE A 225 9.08 -5.79 -0.04
N GLU A 226 10.41 -5.85 -0.14
CA GLU A 226 11.14 -7.11 -0.31
C GLU A 226 10.89 -8.05 0.86
N LEU A 227 10.96 -7.54 2.10
CA LEU A 227 10.66 -8.30 3.31
C LEU A 227 9.22 -8.80 3.33
N ALA A 228 8.26 -7.99 2.88
CA ALA A 228 6.85 -8.39 2.81
C ALA A 228 6.64 -9.58 1.86
N ILE A 229 7.29 -9.56 0.69
CA ILE A 229 7.24 -10.67 -0.27
C ILE A 229 7.89 -11.92 0.32
N VAL A 230 9.10 -11.77 0.89
CA VAL A 230 9.83 -12.89 1.49
C VAL A 230 9.02 -13.54 2.61
N ASN A 231 8.45 -12.74 3.52
CA ASN A 231 7.60 -13.22 4.62
C ASN A 231 6.42 -14.06 4.09
N GLN A 232 5.78 -13.62 3.01
CA GLN A 232 4.67 -14.37 2.40
C GLN A 232 5.09 -15.71 1.80
N LEU A 233 6.26 -15.78 1.18
CA LEU A 233 6.78 -17.01 0.58
C LEU A 233 7.10 -18.09 1.63
N PHE A 234 7.58 -17.67 2.81
CA PHE A 234 7.89 -18.58 3.92
C PHE A 234 6.65 -19.14 4.62
N ILE A 235 5.53 -18.41 4.66
CA ILE A 235 4.37 -18.76 5.52
C ILE A 235 3.26 -19.53 4.77
N GLU A 236 3.47 -19.95 3.51
CA GLU A 236 2.47 -20.71 2.73
C GLU A 236 1.08 -20.06 2.63
N ARG A 237 1.03 -18.72 2.47
CA ARG A 237 -0.24 -17.99 2.40
C ARG A 237 -0.85 -17.99 1.00
N GLU A 238 -2.11 -17.53 0.92
CA GLU A 238 -2.97 -17.53 -0.28
C GLU A 238 -2.28 -16.98 -1.55
N ASP A 239 -1.51 -15.89 -1.41
CA ASP A 239 -0.82 -15.25 -2.54
C ASP A 239 0.53 -15.90 -2.92
N LYS A 240 0.99 -16.94 -2.21
CA LYS A 240 2.34 -17.54 -2.40
C LYS A 240 2.55 -18.05 -3.82
N ILE A 241 1.57 -18.76 -4.39
CA ILE A 241 1.68 -19.35 -5.73
C ILE A 241 1.87 -18.24 -6.77
N GLU A 242 1.09 -17.16 -6.66
CA GLU A 242 1.18 -16.04 -7.59
C GLU A 242 2.50 -15.30 -7.43
N LEU A 243 2.95 -15.03 -6.20
CA LEU A 243 4.25 -14.40 -5.95
C LEU A 243 5.40 -15.23 -6.52
N LEU A 244 5.39 -16.55 -6.37
CA LEU A 244 6.37 -17.44 -6.99
C LEU A 244 6.33 -17.39 -8.52
N SER A 245 5.13 -17.32 -9.11
CA SER A 245 4.95 -17.15 -10.55
C SER A 245 5.56 -15.83 -11.05
N LEU A 246 5.29 -14.73 -10.35
CA LEU A 246 5.85 -13.40 -10.68
C LEU A 246 7.38 -13.40 -10.63
N LEU A 247 7.97 -13.93 -9.55
CA LEU A 247 9.42 -13.96 -9.33
C LEU A 247 10.16 -14.96 -10.23
N SER A 248 9.48 -16.03 -10.66
CA SER A 248 10.07 -16.99 -11.62
C SER A 248 10.05 -16.45 -13.05
N ASN A 249 9.02 -15.69 -13.43
CA ASN A 249 8.92 -15.08 -14.77
C ASN A 249 9.98 -13.98 -15.02
N THR A 250 10.48 -13.31 -13.98
CA THR A 250 11.63 -12.39 -14.11
C THR A 250 12.94 -13.10 -14.46
N SER A 251 13.01 -14.42 -14.29
CA SER A 251 14.20 -15.23 -14.57
C SER A 251 14.34 -15.62 -16.05
N ARG A 252 13.35 -15.30 -16.91
CA ARG A 252 13.45 -15.54 -18.36
C ARG A 252 14.38 -14.52 -19.04
N ARG A 253 15.67 -14.90 -19.08
CA ARG A 253 16.76 -14.53 -20.00
C ARG A 253 16.96 -13.02 -20.30
N ARG A 254 17.93 -12.40 -19.61
CA ARG A 254 18.90 -11.56 -20.33
C ARG A 254 19.89 -12.50 -21.02
N SER A 255 19.65 -12.85 -22.27
CA SER A 255 20.74 -13.31 -23.13
C SER A 255 21.69 -12.12 -23.27
N ILE A 256 22.79 -12.12 -22.54
CA ILE A 256 23.91 -11.22 -22.82
C ILE A 256 24.42 -11.64 -24.20
N LYS A 257 24.18 -10.82 -25.23
CA LYS A 257 24.92 -10.98 -26.49
C LYS A 257 26.35 -10.57 -26.17
N ILE A 258 27.24 -11.54 -26.04
CA ILE A 258 28.68 -11.29 -25.97
C ILE A 258 29.12 -11.02 -27.41
N GLU A 259 29.36 -9.76 -27.76
CA GLU A 259 30.08 -9.46 -28.99
C GLU A 259 31.51 -9.99 -28.85
N ASN A 260 31.98 -10.75 -29.85
CA ASN A 260 33.30 -11.40 -29.90
C ASN A 260 33.49 -12.60 -28.94
N GLU A 261 32.48 -13.46 -28.83
CA GLU A 261 32.52 -14.74 -28.09
C GLU A 261 33.73 -15.64 -28.48
N GLU A 262 34.13 -15.62 -29.76
CA GLU A 262 35.31 -16.35 -30.23
C GLU A 262 36.64 -15.78 -29.72
N GLU A 263 36.77 -14.47 -29.49
CA GLU A 263 38.04 -13.90 -28.99
C GLU A 263 38.31 -14.26 -27.54
N LEU A 264 37.25 -14.32 -26.73
CA LEU A 264 37.28 -14.65 -25.30
C LEU A 264 37.52 -16.14 -25.02
N CYS A 265 37.42 -17.00 -26.04
CA CYS A 265 37.60 -18.44 -25.89
C CYS A 265 39.09 -18.79 -25.66
N PRO A 266 39.45 -19.52 -24.58
CA PRO A 266 40.83 -19.87 -24.27
C PRO A 266 41.53 -20.63 -25.41
N PRO A 267 42.86 -20.48 -25.60
CA PRO A 267 43.60 -21.14 -26.69
C PRO A 267 43.43 -22.67 -26.71
N CYS A 268 43.26 -23.30 -25.54
CA CYS A 268 43.03 -24.74 -25.43
C CYS A 268 41.68 -25.16 -26.03
N ILE A 269 40.61 -24.38 -25.82
CA ILE A 269 39.28 -24.64 -26.41
C ILE A 269 39.29 -24.34 -27.91
N LYS A 270 39.92 -23.25 -28.34
CA LYS A 270 40.11 -22.94 -29.77
C LYS A 270 40.79 -24.07 -30.54
N ASN A 271 41.79 -24.72 -29.92
CA ASN A 271 42.48 -25.85 -30.53
C ASN A 271 41.63 -27.14 -30.54
N LEU A 272 40.76 -27.33 -29.54
CA LEU A 272 39.81 -28.45 -29.48
C LEU A 272 38.71 -28.34 -30.56
N LEU A 273 38.32 -27.12 -30.92
CA LEU A 273 37.27 -26.86 -31.92
C LEU A 273 37.79 -26.86 -33.38
N LYS A 274 39.10 -26.92 -33.60
CA LYS A 274 39.69 -27.07 -34.94
C LYS A 274 39.36 -28.45 -35.50
N GLY A 275 38.56 -28.48 -36.57
CA GLY A 275 38.12 -29.72 -37.24
C GLY A 275 36.68 -30.14 -36.93
N VAL A 276 35.99 -29.46 -36.00
CA VAL A 276 34.57 -29.72 -35.71
C VAL A 276 33.68 -28.89 -36.66
N GLU A 277 32.69 -29.52 -37.28
CA GLU A 277 31.74 -28.86 -38.20
C GLU A 277 30.94 -27.76 -37.49
N SER A 278 30.66 -26.67 -38.22
CA SER A 278 30.08 -25.41 -37.70
C SER A 278 28.81 -25.61 -36.86
N GLY A 279 27.94 -26.54 -37.25
CA GLY A 279 26.69 -26.82 -36.53
C GLY A 279 26.88 -27.43 -35.13
N MET A 280 28.01 -28.11 -34.88
CA MET A 280 28.30 -28.70 -33.56
C MET A 280 29.01 -27.72 -32.61
N ARG A 281 29.63 -26.65 -33.14
CA ARG A 281 30.29 -25.62 -32.33
C ARG A 281 29.30 -24.80 -31.51
N ASN A 282 28.13 -24.51 -32.09
CA ASN A 282 27.08 -23.72 -31.45
C ASN A 282 26.37 -24.43 -30.28
N ASN A 283 26.54 -25.76 -30.14
CA ASN A 283 25.97 -26.52 -29.01
C ASN A 283 26.98 -26.71 -27.86
N ALA A 284 28.25 -26.35 -28.07
CA ALA A 284 29.33 -26.51 -27.09
C ALA A 284 29.77 -25.19 -26.45
N MET A 285 29.36 -24.05 -27.01
CA MET A 285 29.53 -22.70 -26.45
C MET A 285 28.28 -22.26 -25.68
#